data_AF-A0A520HQK5-F1
#
_entry.id   AF-A0A520HQK5-F1
#
_cell.length_a   1.000
_cell.length_b   1.000
_cell.length_c   1.000
_cell.angle_alpha   90.00
_cell.angle_beta   90.00
_cell.angle_gamma   90.00
#
_symmetry.space_group_name_H-M   'P 1'
#
loop_
_entity.id
_entity.type
_entity.pdbx_description
1 polymer ?
#
loop_
_entity_poly.entity_id
_entity_poly.type
_entity_poly.pdbx_seq_one_letter_code
_entity_poly.pdbx_strand_id
1 'polypeptide(L)'
;MTSAVGTTLRQSMAWIHGWLGLLAGWILFAMFLTGTASYFRPEITQWMQPEFRATPVSTAHAAQTAVKHLQRVGADDLQWYIYLPDARTAVTRIFEQRKPDPKAAKRRAPEIVLDPATGDDVHARETRGGEHFYRFHFQLQLPHPWGRWLAGLCAMFMLGAIVSGVITHKRIFADFFTLRWNKGQRSWLDAHNVSAVLALPYHAMITYTGLITLVAMYMPWP
;
A
#
# COMPACT_ATOMS: atom_id res chain seq x y z
N MET A 1 -1.07 -38.37 -42.12
CA MET A 1 -0.61 -38.75 -40.78
C MET A 1 0.02 -37.54 -40.13
N THR A 2 -0.74 -36.82 -39.32
CA THR A 2 -0.32 -35.61 -38.61
C THR A 2 0.41 -36.03 -37.32
N SER A 3 1.72 -35.85 -37.28
CA SER A 3 2.53 -36.03 -36.09
C SER A 3 2.16 -34.96 -35.06
N ALA A 4 1.49 -35.38 -33.99
CA ALA A 4 1.35 -34.56 -32.79
C ALA A 4 2.73 -34.35 -32.18
N VAL A 5 3.31 -33.17 -32.38
CA VAL A 5 4.53 -32.74 -31.69
C VAL A 5 4.17 -32.56 -30.22
N GLY A 6 4.45 -33.58 -29.40
CA GLY A 6 4.33 -33.48 -27.96
C GLY A 6 5.24 -32.36 -27.45
N THR A 7 4.66 -31.32 -26.88
CA THR A 7 5.39 -30.25 -26.19
C THR A 7 6.29 -30.86 -25.12
N THR A 8 7.59 -30.61 -25.20
CA THR A 8 8.55 -31.06 -24.18
C THR A 8 8.23 -30.42 -22.83
N LEU A 9 8.51 -31.11 -21.71
CA LEU A 9 8.30 -30.57 -20.36
C LEU A 9 8.90 -29.16 -20.19
N ARG A 10 10.08 -28.93 -20.78
CA ARG A 10 10.76 -27.62 -20.79
C ARG A 10 9.94 -26.54 -21.51
N GLN A 11 9.34 -26.84 -22.66
CA GLN A 11 8.49 -25.90 -23.39
C GLN A 11 7.21 -25.59 -22.63
N SER A 12 6.58 -26.61 -22.03
CA SER A 12 5.39 -26.41 -21.19
C SER A 12 5.69 -25.55 -19.96
N MET A 13 6.81 -25.80 -19.27
CA MET A 13 7.23 -24.96 -18.13
C MET A 13 7.56 -23.53 -18.53
N ALA A 14 8.23 -23.32 -19.66
CA ALA A 14 8.52 -21.97 -20.17
C ALA A 14 7.23 -21.21 -20.52
N TRP A 15 6.25 -21.89 -21.11
CA TRP A 15 4.94 -21.32 -21.43
C TRP A 15 4.18 -20.94 -20.15
N ILE A 16 4.09 -21.86 -19.17
CA ILE A 16 3.42 -21.60 -17.88
C ILE A 16 4.12 -20.44 -17.15
N HIS A 17 5.45 -20.43 -17.11
CA HIS A 17 6.21 -19.35 -16.48
C HIS A 17 5.93 -17.99 -17.14
N GLY A 18 5.89 -17.95 -18.47
CA GLY A 18 5.57 -16.73 -19.22
C GLY A 18 4.18 -16.17 -18.87
N TRP A 19 3.15 -17.02 -18.86
CA TRP A 19 1.79 -16.59 -18.54
C TRP A 19 1.57 -16.27 -17.06
N LEU A 20 2.12 -17.09 -16.17
CA LEU A 20 2.02 -16.86 -14.72
C LEU A 20 2.77 -15.58 -14.34
N GLY A 21 3.96 -15.38 -14.89
CA GLY A 21 4.75 -14.16 -14.72
C GLY A 21 4.04 -12.93 -15.29
N LEU A 22 3.37 -13.05 -16.44
CA LEU A 22 2.60 -11.96 -17.03
C LEU A 22 1.39 -11.58 -16.17
N LEU A 23 0.60 -12.57 -15.72
CA LEU A 23 -0.57 -12.33 -14.87
C LEU A 23 -0.18 -11.74 -13.51
N ALA A 24 0.79 -12.37 -12.83
CA ALA A 24 1.31 -11.86 -11.56
C ALA A 24 1.95 -10.49 -11.73
N GLY A 25 2.64 -10.26 -12.86
CA GLY A 25 3.23 -8.97 -13.23
C GLY A 25 2.19 -7.86 -13.32
N TRP A 26 1.02 -8.11 -13.90
CA TRP A 26 -0.07 -7.13 -13.94
C TRP A 26 -0.65 -6.81 -12.56
N ILE A 27 -0.80 -7.82 -11.71
CA ILE A 27 -1.27 -7.63 -10.33
C ILE A 27 -0.24 -6.80 -9.55
N LEU A 28 1.04 -7.19 -9.61
CA LEU A 28 2.15 -6.47 -8.97
C LEU A 28 2.28 -5.05 -9.49
N PHE A 29 2.12 -4.83 -10.81
CA PHE A 29 2.11 -3.51 -11.40
C PHE A 29 1.00 -2.64 -10.82
N ALA A 30 -0.24 -3.15 -10.76
CA ALA A 30 -1.36 -2.42 -10.17
C ALA A 30 -1.09 -2.12 -8.69
N MET A 31 -0.56 -3.08 -7.93
CA MET A 31 -0.16 -2.88 -6.54
C MET A 31 0.92 -1.80 -6.41
N PHE A 32 1.98 -1.80 -7.21
CA PHE A 32 3.03 -0.78 -7.12
C PHE A 32 2.55 0.60 -7.55
N LEU A 33 1.69 0.67 -8.57
CA LEU A 33 1.09 1.91 -9.02
C LEU A 33 0.23 2.53 -7.91
N THR A 34 -0.67 1.75 -7.30
CA THR A 34 -1.50 2.26 -6.20
C THR A 34 -0.70 2.47 -4.91
N GLY A 35 0.33 1.67 -4.67
CA GLY A 35 1.28 1.88 -3.56
C GLY A 35 2.00 3.22 -3.68
N THR A 36 2.44 3.57 -4.88
CA THR A 36 3.05 4.87 -5.18
C THR A 36 2.05 6.01 -4.94
N ALA A 37 0.82 5.88 -5.44
CA ALA A 37 -0.24 6.86 -5.19
C ALA A 37 -0.58 7.01 -3.69
N SER A 38 -0.45 5.92 -2.92
CA SER A 38 -0.73 5.91 -1.48
C SER A 38 0.24 6.76 -0.67
N TYR A 39 1.44 7.05 -1.20
CA TYR A 39 2.36 8.00 -0.58
C TYR A 39 1.72 9.39 -0.45
N PHE A 40 0.90 9.79 -1.44
CA PHE A 40 0.17 11.06 -1.48
C PHE A 40 -1.23 10.96 -0.88
N ARG A 41 -1.45 10.02 0.04
CA ARG A 41 -2.78 9.76 0.61
C ARG A 41 -3.41 11.01 1.25
N PRO A 42 -2.72 11.77 2.12
CA PRO A 42 -3.27 13.01 2.69
C PRO A 42 -3.62 14.04 1.62
N GLU A 43 -2.75 14.24 0.64
CA GLU A 43 -2.88 15.25 -0.41
C GLU A 43 -4.06 14.95 -1.34
N ILE A 44 -4.20 13.68 -1.77
CA ILE A 44 -5.34 13.23 -2.58
C ILE A 44 -6.63 13.38 -1.78
N THR A 45 -6.61 13.04 -0.50
CA THR A 45 -7.81 13.16 0.37
C THR A 45 -8.22 14.62 0.52
N GLN A 46 -7.27 15.51 0.81
CA GLN A 46 -7.51 16.95 0.94
C GLN A 46 -7.99 17.57 -0.38
N TRP A 47 -7.40 17.17 -1.52
CA TRP A 47 -7.85 17.62 -2.84
C TRP A 47 -9.31 17.22 -3.12
N MET A 48 -9.74 16.05 -2.65
CA MET A 48 -11.12 15.59 -2.77
C MET A 48 -12.06 16.13 -1.68
N GLN A 49 -11.53 16.82 -0.66
CA GLN A 49 -12.27 17.37 0.47
C GLN A 49 -11.89 18.85 0.69
N PRO A 50 -12.25 19.75 -0.25
CA PRO A 50 -11.92 21.17 -0.16
C PRO A 50 -12.56 21.88 1.04
N GLU A 51 -13.52 21.24 1.71
CA GLU A 51 -14.13 21.70 2.96
C GLU A 51 -13.10 21.77 4.10
N PHE A 52 -12.05 20.94 4.05
CA PHE A 52 -10.92 20.99 4.98
C PHE A 52 -9.92 22.07 4.57
N ARG A 53 -10.19 23.31 4.97
CA ARG A 53 -9.29 24.44 4.77
C ARG A 53 -8.16 24.40 5.80
N ALA A 54 -6.93 24.58 5.32
CA ALA A 54 -5.77 24.75 6.20
C ALA A 54 -5.83 26.12 6.87
N THR A 55 -6.23 26.15 8.15
CA THR A 55 -6.12 27.34 8.98
C THR A 55 -4.80 27.24 9.76
N PRO A 56 -3.82 28.11 9.53
CA PRO A 56 -2.55 28.06 10.24
C PRO A 56 -2.79 28.41 11.70
N VAL A 57 -2.68 27.41 12.57
CA VAL A 57 -2.76 27.56 14.02
C VAL A 57 -1.58 26.86 14.69
N SER A 58 -1.22 27.31 15.88
CA SER A 58 -0.21 26.60 16.67
C SER A 58 -0.73 25.23 17.09
N THR A 59 0.17 24.25 17.18
CA THR A 59 -0.15 22.90 17.68
C THR A 59 -0.72 22.94 19.09
N ALA A 60 -0.24 23.86 19.93
CA ALA A 60 -0.76 24.09 21.28
C ALA A 60 -2.23 24.53 21.25
N HIS A 61 -2.59 25.47 20.36
CA HIS A 61 -3.98 25.92 20.19
C HIS A 61 -4.88 24.79 19.70
N ALA A 62 -4.46 24.06 18.66
CA ALA A 62 -5.21 22.91 18.13
C ALA A 62 -5.42 21.80 19.17
N ALA A 63 -4.44 21.57 20.04
CA ALA A 63 -4.58 20.61 21.15
C ALA A 63 -5.57 21.10 22.20
N GLN A 64 -5.54 22.38 22.56
CA GLN A 64 -6.45 22.96 23.55
C GLN A 64 -7.90 22.92 23.07
N THR A 65 -8.16 23.27 21.81
CA THR A 65 -9.51 23.23 21.22
C THR A 65 -10.04 21.78 21.16
N ALA A 66 -9.20 20.83 20.76
CA ALA A 66 -9.54 19.40 20.75
C ALA A 66 -9.86 18.86 22.14
N VAL A 67 -9.03 19.14 23.15
CA VAL A 67 -9.29 18.70 24.54
C VAL A 67 -10.57 19.34 25.07
N LYS A 68 -10.80 20.62 24.81
CA LYS A 68 -12.04 21.32 25.21
C LYS A 68 -13.28 20.75 24.54
N HIS A 69 -13.16 20.27 23.30
CA HIS A 69 -14.23 19.56 22.60
C HIS A 69 -14.50 18.21 23.27
N LEU A 70 -13.46 17.41 23.48
CA LEU A 70 -13.56 16.06 24.04
C LEU A 70 -14.08 16.04 25.49
N GLN A 71 -13.72 17.03 26.30
CA GLN A 71 -14.28 17.22 27.64
C GLN A 71 -15.80 17.44 27.64
N ARG A 72 -16.37 17.95 26.54
CA ARG A 72 -17.82 18.16 26.41
C ARG A 72 -18.55 16.93 25.86
N VAL A 73 -17.95 16.24 24.90
CA VAL A 73 -18.65 15.19 24.12
C VAL A 73 -18.31 13.77 24.61
N GLY A 74 -17.09 13.55 25.11
CA GLY A 74 -16.53 12.22 25.37
C GLY A 74 -15.94 12.04 26.77
N ALA A 75 -16.37 12.84 27.77
CA ALA A 75 -15.79 12.84 29.12
C ALA A 75 -15.70 11.45 29.80
N ASP A 76 -16.52 10.50 29.36
CA ASP A 76 -16.56 9.12 29.85
C ASP A 76 -15.70 8.12 29.05
N ASP A 77 -15.01 8.55 28.00
CA ASP A 77 -14.13 7.68 27.22
C ASP A 77 -12.92 7.20 28.02
N LEU A 78 -12.40 6.02 27.67
CA LEU A 78 -11.20 5.48 28.30
C LEU A 78 -9.94 6.18 27.82
N GLN A 79 -9.88 6.52 26.53
CA GLN A 79 -8.69 7.09 25.92
C GLN A 79 -9.03 7.85 24.63
N TRP A 80 -8.31 8.94 24.40
CA TRP A 80 -8.33 9.69 23.15
C TRP A 80 -6.96 9.66 22.48
N TYR A 81 -6.94 9.46 21.17
CA TYR A 81 -5.76 9.67 20.33
C TYR A 81 -6.02 10.90 19.48
N ILE A 82 -5.29 11.97 19.76
CA ILE A 82 -5.41 13.26 19.06
C ILE A 82 -4.23 13.41 18.09
N TYR A 83 -4.53 13.49 16.80
CA TYR A 83 -3.57 13.78 15.75
C TYR A 83 -3.74 15.25 15.35
N LEU A 84 -2.74 16.05 15.71
CA LEU A 84 -2.72 17.49 15.43
C LEU A 84 -2.41 17.76 13.95
N PRO A 85 -2.85 18.91 13.42
CA PRO A 85 -2.52 19.30 12.06
C PRO A 85 -1.01 19.44 11.86
N ASP A 86 -0.55 19.09 10.67
CA ASP A 86 0.84 19.18 10.23
C ASP A 86 0.92 19.72 8.80
N ALA A 87 2.10 19.67 8.18
CA ALA A 87 2.31 20.17 6.82
C ALA A 87 1.48 19.43 5.74
N ARG A 88 0.94 18.25 6.04
CA ARG A 88 0.22 17.38 5.09
C ARG A 88 -1.26 17.21 5.46
N THR A 89 -1.64 17.56 6.68
CA THR A 89 -2.97 17.32 7.24
C THR A 89 -3.48 18.60 7.90
N ALA A 90 -4.50 19.20 7.32
CA ALA A 90 -5.04 20.51 7.72
C ALA A 90 -5.97 20.49 8.95
N VAL A 91 -6.37 19.31 9.41
CA VAL A 91 -7.43 19.13 10.41
C VAL A 91 -6.93 18.36 11.63
N THR A 92 -7.57 18.57 12.77
CA THR A 92 -7.33 17.74 13.96
C THR A 92 -8.18 16.47 13.86
N ARG A 93 -7.54 15.30 13.91
CA ARG A 93 -8.22 14.00 13.82
C ARG A 93 -8.20 13.31 15.16
N ILE A 94 -9.34 12.78 15.58
CA ILE A 94 -9.50 12.16 16.89
C ILE A 94 -10.05 10.75 16.72
N PHE A 95 -9.37 9.81 17.37
CA PHE A 95 -9.86 8.45 17.55
C PHE A 95 -10.11 8.20 19.03
N GLU A 96 -11.35 7.86 19.35
CA GLU A 96 -11.78 7.60 20.71
C GLU A 96 -11.85 6.10 21.00
N GLN A 97 -11.44 5.75 22.21
CA GLN A 97 -11.66 4.43 22.80
C GLN A 97 -12.72 4.57 23.89
N ARG A 98 -13.97 4.36 23.50
CA ARG A 98 -15.12 4.43 24.41
C ARG A 98 -15.05 3.31 25.45
N LYS A 99 -15.65 3.53 26.63
CA LYS A 99 -15.89 2.46 27.61
C LYS A 99 -16.71 1.34 26.93
N PRO A 100 -16.30 0.07 27.06
CA PRO A 100 -17.04 -1.04 26.49
C PRO A 100 -18.43 -1.10 27.12
N ASP A 101 -19.48 -0.94 26.30
CA ASP A 101 -20.84 -1.26 26.71
C ASP A 101 -21.11 -2.74 26.43
N PRO A 102 -21.39 -3.57 27.47
CA PRO A 102 -21.70 -5.00 27.29
C PRO A 102 -22.89 -5.27 26.37
N LYS A 103 -23.78 -4.29 26.17
CA LYS A 103 -24.98 -4.40 25.34
C LYS A 103 -24.80 -3.85 23.92
N ALA A 104 -23.74 -3.10 23.67
CA ALA A 104 -23.47 -2.54 22.35
C ALA A 104 -22.60 -3.52 21.53
N ALA A 105 -22.91 -3.62 20.23
CA ALA A 105 -22.01 -4.29 19.30
C ALA A 105 -20.64 -3.60 19.35
N LYS A 106 -19.55 -4.38 19.42
CA LYS A 106 -18.17 -3.87 19.34
C LYS A 106 -17.91 -3.24 17.96
N ARG A 107 -18.33 -1.99 17.78
CA ARG A 107 -18.05 -1.19 16.59
C ARG A 107 -16.94 -0.20 16.92
N ARG A 108 -15.94 -0.13 16.05
CA ARG A 108 -14.90 0.90 16.14
C ARG A 108 -15.58 2.27 16.03
N ALA A 109 -15.28 3.17 16.95
CA ALA A 109 -15.79 4.53 16.89
C ALA A 109 -15.37 5.18 15.56
N PRO A 110 -16.27 5.97 14.93
CA PRO A 110 -15.90 6.72 13.75
C PRO A 110 -14.80 7.73 14.11
N GLU A 111 -14.02 8.09 13.10
CA GLU A 111 -13.05 9.17 13.23
C GLU A 111 -13.80 10.50 13.40
N ILE A 112 -13.43 11.28 14.41
CA ILE A 112 -13.91 12.66 14.61
C ILE A 112 -12.90 13.61 13.99
N VAL A 113 -13.38 14.57 13.22
CA VAL A 113 -12.54 15.56 12.53
C VAL A 113 -12.96 16.95 12.99
N LEU A 114 -12.01 17.69 13.55
CA LEU A 114 -12.25 19.03 14.09
C LEU A 114 -11.50 20.10 13.30
N ASP A 115 -12.09 21.28 13.22
CA ASP A 115 -11.38 22.50 12.81
C ASP A 115 -10.33 22.82 13.90
N PRO A 116 -9.04 22.92 13.56
CA PRO A 116 -8.00 23.14 14.57
C PRO A 116 -8.07 24.53 15.22
N ALA A 117 -8.72 25.52 14.57
CA ALA A 117 -8.88 26.87 15.09
C ALA A 117 -10.06 27.01 16.06
N THR A 118 -11.21 26.39 15.75
CA THR A 118 -12.44 26.55 16.56
C THR A 118 -12.70 25.35 17.49
N GLY A 119 -12.28 24.15 17.11
CA GLY A 119 -12.63 22.89 17.77
C GLY A 119 -14.05 22.41 17.46
N ASP A 120 -14.67 22.95 16.42
CA ASP A 120 -15.98 22.51 15.93
C ASP A 120 -15.85 21.29 15.02
N ASP A 121 -16.88 20.45 14.99
CA ASP A 121 -16.95 19.30 14.09
C ASP A 121 -17.01 19.77 12.64
N VAL A 122 -16.09 19.24 11.82
CA VAL A 122 -16.08 19.52 10.38
C VAL A 122 -16.42 18.26 9.62
N HIS A 123 -17.53 18.31 8.90
CA HIS A 123 -17.94 17.25 8.00
C HIS A 123 -17.58 17.63 6.56
N ALA A 124 -16.68 16.87 5.95
CA ALA A 124 -16.43 16.93 4.52
C ALA A 124 -17.32 15.94 3.77
N ARG A 125 -17.38 16.09 2.44
CA ARG A 125 -18.07 15.14 1.58
C ARG A 125 -17.52 13.72 1.75
N GLU A 126 -18.39 12.73 1.59
CA GLU A 126 -17.98 11.34 1.61
C GLU A 126 -17.08 11.03 0.40
N THR A 127 -15.85 10.62 0.67
CA THR A 127 -14.92 10.14 -0.33
C THR A 127 -13.94 9.18 0.31
N ARG A 128 -13.45 8.20 -0.47
CA ARG A 128 -12.32 7.39 -0.03
C ARG A 128 -11.00 8.16 -0.17
N GLY A 129 -10.94 9.25 -0.94
CA GLY A 129 -9.71 10.02 -1.08
C GLY A 129 -8.51 9.13 -1.46
N GLY A 130 -7.38 9.42 -0.84
CA GLY A 130 -6.18 8.59 -0.92
C GLY A 130 -6.30 7.21 -0.25
N GLU A 131 -7.27 7.01 0.65
CA GLU A 131 -7.54 5.70 1.27
C GLU A 131 -7.91 4.64 0.23
N HIS A 132 -8.48 5.06 -0.91
CA HIS A 132 -8.78 4.13 -2.00
C HIS A 132 -7.52 3.40 -2.49
N PHE A 133 -6.46 4.15 -2.78
CA PHE A 133 -5.19 3.61 -3.30
C PHE A 133 -4.48 2.79 -2.24
N TYR A 134 -4.47 3.26 -1.00
CA TYR A 134 -3.89 2.54 0.13
C TYR A 134 -4.55 1.17 0.30
N ARG A 135 -5.89 1.12 0.30
CA ARG A 135 -6.62 -0.14 0.36
C ARG A 135 -6.40 -1.00 -0.87
N PHE A 136 -6.39 -0.43 -2.08
CA PHE A 136 -6.12 -1.22 -3.28
C PHE A 136 -4.73 -1.88 -3.23
N HIS A 137 -3.71 -1.17 -2.75
CA HIS A 137 -2.34 -1.66 -2.68
C HIS A 137 -2.19 -2.97 -1.89
N PHE A 138 -2.79 -3.08 -0.69
CA PHE A 138 -2.61 -4.26 0.17
C PHE A 138 -3.75 -5.29 0.14
N GLN A 139 -4.94 -4.92 -0.37
CA GLN A 139 -6.10 -5.83 -0.40
C GLN A 139 -6.84 -5.84 -1.75
N LEU A 140 -6.40 -5.11 -2.77
CA LEU A 140 -7.02 -5.08 -4.12
C LEU A 140 -8.53 -4.76 -4.10
N GLN A 141 -8.99 -4.08 -3.04
CA GLN A 141 -10.41 -3.86 -2.71
C GLN A 141 -11.27 -5.13 -2.57
N LEU A 142 -10.63 -6.29 -2.38
CA LEU A 142 -11.30 -7.54 -2.03
C LEU A 142 -11.66 -7.57 -0.55
N PRO A 143 -12.71 -8.31 -0.15
CA PRO A 143 -13.06 -8.51 1.24
C PRO A 143 -11.90 -9.19 1.99
N HIS A 144 -11.72 -8.79 3.26
CA HIS A 144 -10.83 -9.49 4.16
C HIS A 144 -11.29 -10.95 4.31
N PRO A 145 -10.40 -11.96 4.25
CA PRO A 145 -8.92 -11.88 4.17
C PRO A 145 -8.32 -11.97 2.75
N TRP A 146 -9.15 -12.21 1.73
CA TRP A 146 -8.71 -12.72 0.42
C TRP A 146 -7.72 -11.82 -0.33
N GLY A 147 -7.96 -10.51 -0.30
CA GLY A 147 -7.06 -9.56 -0.96
C GLY A 147 -5.64 -9.57 -0.40
N ARG A 148 -5.51 -9.74 0.92
CA ARG A 148 -4.22 -9.78 1.62
C ARG A 148 -3.46 -11.09 1.35
N TRP A 149 -4.21 -12.19 1.21
CA TRP A 149 -3.63 -13.47 0.78
C TRP A 149 -3.11 -13.40 -0.65
N LEU A 150 -3.88 -12.82 -1.57
CA LEU A 150 -3.45 -12.66 -2.96
C LEU A 150 -2.20 -11.76 -3.06
N ALA A 151 -2.23 -10.60 -2.40
CA ALA A 151 -1.07 -9.70 -2.33
C ALA A 151 0.17 -10.40 -1.73
N GLY A 152 -0.01 -11.16 -0.66
CA GLY A 152 1.04 -11.95 -0.02
C GLY A 152 1.64 -12.99 -0.95
N LEU A 153 0.80 -13.77 -1.63
CA LEU A 153 1.23 -14.79 -2.56
C LEU A 153 2.05 -14.17 -3.72
N CYS A 154 1.57 -13.07 -4.30
CA CYS A 154 2.31 -12.32 -5.32
C CYS A 154 3.66 -11.81 -4.79
N ALA A 155 3.70 -11.30 -3.57
CA ALA A 155 4.95 -10.84 -2.93
C ALA A 155 5.94 -11.99 -2.67
N MET A 156 5.48 -13.18 -2.24
CA MET A 156 6.33 -14.36 -2.06
C MET A 156 6.91 -14.82 -3.39
N PHE A 157 6.10 -14.92 -4.45
CA PHE A 157 6.58 -15.27 -5.79
C PHE A 157 7.57 -14.25 -6.32
N MET A 158 7.32 -12.96 -6.12
CA MET A 158 8.25 -11.91 -6.52
C MET A 158 9.56 -11.98 -5.75
N LEU A 159 9.54 -12.20 -4.43
CA LEU A 159 10.74 -12.34 -3.63
C LEU A 159 11.56 -13.56 -4.09
N GLY A 160 10.89 -14.68 -4.35
CA GLY A 160 11.52 -15.87 -4.94
C GLY A 160 12.10 -15.59 -6.33
N ALA A 161 11.41 -14.83 -7.18
CA ALA A 161 11.90 -14.41 -8.49
C ALA A 161 13.13 -13.50 -8.40
N ILE A 162 13.15 -12.58 -7.43
CA ILE A 162 14.30 -11.71 -7.14
C ILE A 162 15.50 -12.55 -6.71
N VAL A 163 15.34 -13.42 -5.70
CA VAL A 163 16.42 -14.26 -5.17
C VAL A 163 16.96 -15.20 -6.26
N SER A 164 16.07 -15.90 -6.97
CA SER A 164 16.46 -16.79 -8.08
C SER A 164 17.11 -16.02 -9.23
N GLY A 165 16.62 -14.82 -9.57
CA GLY A 165 17.22 -13.95 -10.58
C GLY A 165 18.65 -13.55 -10.24
N VAL A 166 18.90 -13.14 -8.99
CA VAL A 166 20.26 -12.79 -8.50
C VAL A 166 21.20 -13.99 -8.55
N ILE A 167 20.73 -15.18 -8.16
CA ILE A 167 21.55 -16.42 -8.15
C ILE A 167 21.87 -16.88 -9.58
N THR A 168 20.89 -16.85 -10.48
CA THR A 168 21.02 -17.36 -11.85
C THR A 168 21.83 -16.42 -12.75
N HIS A 169 21.65 -15.11 -12.62
CA HIS A 169 22.37 -14.12 -13.41
C HIS A 169 23.69 -13.71 -12.75
N LYS A 170 24.70 -14.58 -12.78
CA LYS A 170 26.05 -14.32 -12.22
C LYS A 170 26.76 -13.10 -12.84
N ARG A 171 26.31 -12.62 -14.00
CA ARG A 171 26.85 -11.46 -14.74
C ARG A 171 25.97 -10.22 -14.69
N ILE A 172 24.97 -10.16 -13.80
CA ILE A 172 24.00 -9.05 -13.73
C ILE A 172 24.67 -7.67 -13.73
N PHE A 173 25.81 -7.52 -13.04
CA PHE A 173 26.57 -6.27 -12.97
C PHE A 173 27.45 -6.00 -14.20
N ALA A 174 27.93 -7.05 -14.88
CA ALA A 174 28.73 -6.90 -16.09
C ALA A 174 27.85 -6.54 -17.30
N ASP A 175 26.67 -7.15 -17.38
CA ASP A 175 25.72 -6.91 -18.46
C ASP A 175 24.98 -5.57 -18.31
N PHE A 176 24.92 -5.01 -17.09
CA PHE A 176 24.36 -3.69 -16.78
C PHE A 176 25.01 -2.56 -17.61
N PHE A 177 26.31 -2.66 -17.90
CA PHE A 177 27.04 -1.64 -18.66
C PHE A 177 26.98 -1.82 -20.18
N THR A 178 26.32 -2.88 -20.68
CA THR A 178 26.28 -3.20 -22.10
C THR A 178 24.92 -2.91 -22.72
N LEU A 179 24.55 -1.64 -22.82
CA LEU A 179 23.33 -1.23 -23.52
C LEU A 179 23.53 -1.25 -25.04
N ARG A 180 22.90 -2.22 -25.72
CA ARG A 180 22.95 -2.36 -27.18
C ARG A 180 21.71 -1.73 -27.83
N TRP A 181 21.83 -0.44 -28.14
CA TRP A 181 20.83 0.29 -28.93
C TRP A 181 20.78 -0.27 -30.37
N ASN A 182 19.60 -0.21 -31.02
CA ASN A 182 19.32 -0.66 -32.41
C ASN A 182 19.16 -2.17 -32.68
N LYS A 183 18.64 -2.99 -31.76
CA LYS A 183 18.33 -4.42 -32.03
C LYS A 183 16.91 -4.87 -31.61
N GLY A 184 15.93 -3.96 -31.68
CA GLY A 184 14.50 -4.28 -31.51
C GLY A 184 14.19 -5.01 -30.20
N GLN A 185 13.66 -6.24 -30.29
CA GLN A 185 13.29 -7.08 -29.13
C GLN A 185 14.46 -7.35 -28.17
N ARG A 186 15.70 -7.42 -28.68
CA ARG A 186 16.90 -7.57 -27.82
C ARG A 186 17.19 -6.31 -27.01
N SER A 187 16.92 -5.12 -27.57
CA SER A 187 17.08 -3.86 -26.83
C SER A 187 16.04 -3.73 -25.71
N TRP A 188 14.83 -4.27 -25.87
CA TRP A 188 13.83 -4.36 -24.79
C TRP A 188 14.25 -5.30 -23.67
N LEU A 189 14.87 -6.44 -24.01
CA LEU A 189 15.43 -7.36 -23.00
C LEU A 189 16.58 -6.70 -22.23
N ASP A 190 17.49 -6.02 -22.93
CA ASP A 190 18.58 -5.28 -22.30
C ASP A 190 18.05 -4.15 -21.40
N ALA A 191 17.04 -3.40 -21.84
CA ALA A 191 16.39 -2.38 -21.02
C ALA A 191 15.70 -2.95 -19.78
N HIS A 192 15.00 -4.08 -19.92
CA HIS A 192 14.41 -4.80 -18.79
C HIS A 192 15.50 -5.22 -17.79
N ASN A 193 16.59 -5.83 -18.26
CA ASN A 193 17.71 -6.25 -17.41
C ASN A 193 18.34 -5.07 -16.65
N VAL A 194 18.62 -3.96 -17.34
CA VAL A 194 19.20 -2.76 -16.73
C VAL A 194 18.25 -2.17 -15.68
N SER A 195 16.97 -2.01 -16.02
CA SER A 195 15.96 -1.49 -15.09
C SER A 195 15.76 -2.41 -13.89
N ALA A 196 15.79 -3.73 -14.10
CA ALA A 196 15.65 -4.73 -13.04
C ALA A 196 16.81 -4.66 -12.06
N VAL A 197 18.04 -4.52 -12.54
CA VAL A 197 19.24 -4.38 -11.69
C VAL A 197 19.22 -3.07 -10.91
N LEU A 198 18.92 -1.95 -11.58
CA LEU A 198 18.89 -0.63 -10.94
C LEU A 198 17.85 -0.59 -9.81
N ALA A 199 16.67 -1.15 -10.06
CA ALA A 199 15.58 -1.13 -9.11
C ALA A 199 15.61 -2.31 -8.13
N LEU A 200 16.55 -3.26 -8.29
CA LEU A 200 16.64 -4.48 -7.49
C LEU A 200 16.69 -4.21 -5.98
N PRO A 201 17.53 -3.30 -5.45
CA PRO A 201 17.63 -3.10 -4.00
C PRO A 201 16.30 -2.59 -3.43
N TYR A 202 15.64 -1.68 -4.16
CA TYR A 202 14.34 -1.14 -3.78
C TYR A 202 13.25 -2.22 -3.81
N HIS A 203 13.13 -2.97 -4.91
CA HIS A 203 12.14 -4.03 -5.03
C HIS A 203 12.33 -5.15 -3.99
N ALA A 204 13.58 -5.54 -3.71
CA ALA A 204 13.87 -6.53 -2.68
C ALA A 204 13.42 -6.04 -1.29
N MET A 205 13.75 -4.79 -0.95
CA MET A 205 13.37 -4.17 0.31
C MET A 205 11.84 -4.08 0.45
N ILE A 206 11.14 -3.45 -0.51
CA ILE A 206 9.69 -3.22 -0.39
C ILE A 206 8.90 -4.53 -0.33
N THR A 207 9.28 -5.53 -1.13
CA THR A 207 8.61 -6.83 -1.16
C THR A 207 8.82 -7.58 0.15
N TYR A 208 10.04 -7.55 0.69
CA TYR A 208 10.33 -8.12 2.00
C TYR A 208 9.51 -7.42 3.11
N THR A 209 9.53 -6.08 3.17
CA THR A 209 8.77 -5.35 4.19
C THR A 209 7.26 -5.55 4.08
N GLY A 210 6.74 -5.70 2.85
CA GLY A 210 5.33 -6.01 2.62
C GLY A 210 4.92 -7.37 3.19
N LEU A 211 5.75 -8.39 3.00
CA LEU A 211 5.54 -9.72 3.59
C LEU A 211 5.60 -9.69 5.12
N ILE A 212 6.55 -8.95 5.68
CA ILE A 212 6.68 -8.79 7.14
C ILE A 212 5.45 -8.12 7.75
N THR A 213 4.88 -7.12 7.07
CA THR A 213 3.67 -6.41 7.55
C THR A 213 2.47 -7.35 7.72
N LEU A 214 2.41 -8.43 6.95
CA LEU A 214 1.34 -9.43 6.98
C LEU A 214 1.79 -10.76 7.58
N VAL A 215 2.95 -10.80 8.26
CA VAL A 215 3.56 -12.05 8.75
C VAL A 215 2.65 -12.85 9.69
N ALA A 216 1.92 -12.16 10.57
CA ALA A 216 0.98 -12.77 11.51
C ALA A 216 -0.23 -13.44 10.83
N MET A 217 -0.45 -13.15 9.55
CA MET A 217 -1.47 -13.78 8.73
C MET A 217 -0.99 -15.08 8.09
N TYR A 218 0.32 -15.17 7.81
CA TYR A 218 0.93 -16.29 7.08
C TYR A 218 1.52 -17.34 8.01
N MET A 219 2.04 -16.92 9.17
CA MET A 219 2.59 -17.81 10.17
C MET A 219 1.64 -17.93 11.35
N PRO A 220 1.20 -19.15 11.72
CA PRO A 220 0.48 -19.34 12.96
C PRO A 220 1.39 -18.93 14.12
N TRP A 221 0.84 -18.15 15.05
CA TRP A 221 1.54 -17.82 16.28
C TRP A 221 1.65 -19.08 17.15
N PRO A 222 2.82 -19.36 17.79
CA PRO A 222 2.95 -20.45 18.75
C PRO A 222 2.11 -20.22 20.02
#